data_AF-A0A6I5RH51-F1
#
_entry.id   AF-A0A6I5RH51-F1
#
_cell.length_a   1.000
_cell.length_b   1.000
_cell.length_c   1.000
_cell.angle_alpha   90.00
_cell.angle_beta   90.00
_cell.angle_gamma   90.00
#
_symmetry.space_group_name_H-M   'P 1'
#
loop_
_entity.id
_entity.type
_entity.pdbx_description
1 polymer ?
#
loop_
_entity_poly.entity_id
_entity_poly.type
_entity_poly.pdbx_seq_one_letter_code
_entity_poly.pdbx_strand_id
1 'polypeptide(L)' 'MLGFGFTASLPSVAIAPSTIRQHLYATWQQLINRPVILLGASLGGAIAIDFALRHPDCVERLILVDSVGFSGSFPR' A
#
# COMPACT_ATOMS: atom_id res chain seq x y z
N MET A 1 5.41 5.14 -4.60
CA MET A 1 3.95 4.85 -4.56
C MET A 1 3.33 5.60 -5.73
N LEU A 2 2.32 5.03 -6.41
CA LEU A 2 1.71 5.67 -7.59
C LEU A 2 1.38 7.16 -7.33
N GLY A 3 1.89 8.06 -8.17
CA GLY A 3 1.68 9.50 -8.04
C GLY A 3 2.57 10.23 -7.01
N PHE A 4 3.54 9.55 -6.37
CA PHE A 4 4.43 10.15 -5.36
C PHE A 4 5.91 9.95 -5.68
N GLY A 5 6.73 10.95 -5.35
CA GLY A 5 8.18 10.91 -5.51
C GLY A 5 8.59 10.74 -6.97
N PHE A 6 9.43 9.74 -7.25
CA PHE A 6 9.87 9.40 -8.61
C PHE A 6 8.96 8.41 -9.34
N THR A 7 7.81 8.02 -8.76
CA THR A 7 6.82 7.20 -9.48
C THR A 7 6.01 8.08 -10.41
N ALA A 8 5.86 7.69 -11.69
CA ALA A 8 5.12 8.46 -12.68
C ALA A 8 3.71 8.81 -12.19
N SER A 9 3.30 10.06 -12.42
CA SER A 9 1.93 10.51 -12.24
C SER A 9 1.25 10.48 -13.61
N LEU A 10 0.26 9.61 -13.77
CA LEU A 10 -0.47 9.42 -15.01
C LEU A 10 -1.81 10.18 -14.92
N PRO A 11 -2.04 11.25 -15.70
CA PRO A 11 -3.26 12.06 -15.59
C PRO A 11 -4.57 11.29 -15.82
N SER A 12 -4.50 10.20 -16.59
CA SER A 12 -5.64 9.31 -16.89
C SER A 12 -5.94 8.30 -15.78
N VAL A 13 -5.10 8.23 -14.75
CA VAL A 13 -5.21 7.22 -13.69
C VAL A 13 -5.49 7.92 -12.37
N ALA A 14 -6.69 7.71 -11.84
CA ALA A 14 -7.06 8.24 -10.53
C ALA A 14 -6.21 7.60 -9.42
N ILE A 15 -5.70 8.44 -8.51
CA ILE A 15 -5.05 8.03 -7.27
C ILE A 15 -6.13 7.60 -6.27
N ALA A 16 -6.64 6.39 -6.46
CA ALA A 16 -7.66 5.76 -5.63
C ALA A 16 -7.07 4.53 -4.90
N PRO A 17 -7.66 4.09 -3.77
CA PRO A 17 -7.17 2.93 -3.01
C PRO A 17 -7.00 1.66 -3.88
N SER A 18 -7.94 1.40 -4.79
CA SER A 18 -7.89 0.26 -5.72
C SER A 18 -6.68 0.33 -6.66
N THR A 19 -6.43 1.49 -7.26
CA THR A 19 -5.32 1.69 -8.20
C THR A 19 -3.96 1.62 -7.49
N ILE A 20 -3.86 2.22 -6.30
CA ILE A 20 -2.67 2.13 -5.45
C ILE A 20 -2.37 0.66 -5.15
N ARG A 21 -3.37 -0.10 -4.68
CA ARG A 21 -3.21 -1.52 -4.36
C ARG A 21 -2.79 -2.34 -5.59
N GLN A 22 -3.43 -2.11 -6.73
CA GLN A 22 -3.07 -2.80 -7.97
C GLN A 22 -1.62 -2.52 -8.38
N HIS A 23 -1.18 -1.26 -8.29
CA HIS A 23 0.20 -0.90 -8.56
C HIS A 23 1.17 -1.59 -7.59
N LEU A 24 0.85 -1.63 -6.30
CA LEU A 24 1.66 -2.35 -5.30
C LEU A 24 1.73 -3.85 -5.59
N TYR A 25 0.61 -4.47 -5.93
CA TYR A 25 0.56 -5.90 -6.23
C TYR A 25 1.36 -6.25 -7.48
N ALA A 26 1.21 -5.46 -8.56
CA ALA A 26 2.00 -5.63 -9.77
C ALA A 26 3.51 -5.45 -9.50
N THR A 27 3.88 -4.46 -8.69
CA THR A 27 5.28 -4.24 -8.29
C THR A 27 5.82 -5.44 -7.50
N TRP A 28 5.06 -5.92 -6.52
CA TRP A 28 5.43 -7.10 -5.74
C TRP A 28 5.58 -8.33 -6.63
N GLN A 29 4.63 -8.60 -7.53
CA GLN A 29 4.66 -9.76 -8.41
C GLN A 29 5.86 -9.72 -9.37
N GLN A 30 6.21 -8.54 -9.89
CA GLN A 30 7.31 -8.40 -10.85
C GLN A 30 8.69 -8.41 -10.20
N LEU A 31 8.84 -7.84 -8.99
CA LEU A 31 10.15 -7.59 -8.40
C LEU A 31 10.47 -8.45 -7.18
N ILE A 32 9.47 -9.04 -6.53
CA ILE A 32 9.62 -9.70 -5.23
C ILE A 32 9.10 -11.15 -5.28
N ASN A 33 7.82 -11.32 -5.64
CA ASN A 33 7.10 -12.59 -5.82
C ASN A 33 7.32 -13.64 -4.70
N ARG A 34 7.38 -13.17 -3.45
CA ARG A 34 7.44 -14.00 -2.24
C ARG A 34 6.91 -13.21 -1.05
N PRO A 35 6.44 -13.87 0.02
CA PRO A 35 5.97 -13.17 1.22
C PRO A 35 7.01 -12.19 1.76
N VAL A 36 6.58 -11.01 2.19
CA VAL A 36 7.45 -9.98 2.77
C VAL A 36 6.99 -9.52 4.15
N ILE A 37 7.93 -8.97 4.91
CA ILE A 37 7.60 -8.08 6.02
C ILE A 37 7.26 -6.72 5.42
N LEU A 38 5.99 -6.31 5.53
CA LEU A 38 5.49 -5.06 4.99
C LEU A 38 5.45 -4.00 6.09
N LEU A 39 6.15 -2.89 5.89
CA LEU A 39 6.11 -1.73 6.78
C LEU A 39 5.30 -0.60 6.12
N GLY A 40 4.34 -0.06 6.87
CA GLY A 40 3.60 1.14 6.48
C GLY A 40 3.74 2.26 7.51
N ALA A 41 4.07 3.47 7.07
CA ALA A 41 4.22 4.64 7.91
C ALA A 41 3.22 5.74 7.54
N SER A 42 2.63 6.43 8.52
CA SER A 42 1.65 7.49 8.28
C SER A 42 0.51 7.03 7.34
N LEU A 43 0.22 7.75 6.26
CA LEU A 43 -0.76 7.32 5.22
C LEU A 43 -0.41 5.94 4.63
N GLY A 44 0.88 5.64 4.50
CA GLY A 44 1.38 4.36 4.01
C GLY A 44 0.94 3.18 4.87
N GLY A 45 0.62 3.39 6.15
CA GLY A 45 0.09 2.34 7.01
C GLY A 45 -1.37 1.96 6.69
N ALA A 46 -2.24 2.93 6.39
CA ALA A 46 -3.60 2.62 5.91
C ALA A 46 -3.56 1.82 4.60
N ILE A 47 -2.60 2.15 3.72
CA ILE A 47 -2.36 1.44 2.47
C ILE A 47 -1.79 0.04 2.70
N ALA A 48 -0.85 -0.10 3.65
CA ALA A 48 -0.27 -1.40 4.00
C ALA A 48 -1.32 -2.34 4.63
N ILE A 49 -2.22 -1.82 5.46
CA ILE A 49 -3.38 -2.56 5.98
C ILE A 49 -4.29 -3.01 4.83
N ASP A 50 -4.67 -2.07 3.93
CA ASP A 50 -5.50 -2.40 2.77
C ASP A 50 -4.88 -3.51 1.91
N PHE A 51 -3.57 -3.42 1.64
CA PHE A 51 -2.82 -4.40 0.87
C PHE A 51 -2.78 -5.76 1.55
N ALA A 52 -2.41 -5.82 2.83
CA ALA A 52 -2.32 -7.06 3.59
C ALA A 52 -3.68 -7.79 3.69
N LEU A 53 -4.79 -7.05 3.83
CA LEU A 53 -6.13 -7.63 3.88
C LEU A 53 -6.58 -8.24 2.54
N ARG A 54 -6.16 -7.68 1.39
CA ARG A 54 -6.52 -8.20 0.05
C ARG A 54 -5.54 -9.24 -0.48
N HIS A 55 -4.30 -9.20 -0.03
CA HIS A 55 -3.21 -10.05 -0.52
C HIS A 55 -2.43 -10.69 0.65
N PRO A 56 -3.09 -11.47 1.53
CA PRO A 56 -2.47 -12.01 2.73
C PRO A 56 -1.25 -12.89 2.42
N ASP A 57 -1.27 -13.65 1.32
CA ASP A 57 -0.14 -14.50 0.90
C ASP A 57 1.12 -13.69 0.53
N CYS A 58 0.98 -12.40 0.25
CA CYS A 58 2.11 -11.52 -0.06
C CYS A 58 2.80 -10.98 1.20
N VAL A 59 2.17 -11.08 2.38
CA VAL A 59 2.61 -10.39 3.61
C VAL A 59 2.78 -11.40 4.75
N GLU A 60 4.03 -11.69 5.11
CA GLU A 60 4.34 -12.53 6.27
C GLU A 60 4.04 -11.79 7.59
N ARG A 61 4.39 -10.50 7.65
CA ARG A 61 4.20 -9.65 8.85
C ARG A 61 3.92 -8.21 8.43
N LEU A 62 3.10 -7.52 9.21
CA LEU A 62 2.77 -6.11 9.02
C LEU A 62 3.34 -5.27 10.18
N ILE A 63 4.11 -4.24 9.86
CA ILE A 63 4.65 -3.26 10.82
C ILE A 63 4.03 -1.89 10.52
N LEU A 64 3.50 -1.23 11.54
CA LEU A 64 2.85 0.08 11.42
C LEU A 64 3.59 1.11 12.27
N VAL A 65 3.97 2.23 11.65
CA VAL A 65 4.68 3.34 12.33
C VAL A 65 3.87 4.61 12.17
N ASP A 66 3.33 5.11 13.29
CA ASP A 66 2.50 6.33 13.31
C ASP A 66 1.41 6.33 12.21
N SER A 67 0.74 5.18 12.05
CA SER A 67 -0.12 4.90 10.90
C SER A 67 -1.45 5.65 10.97
N VAL A 68 -1.85 6.23 9.83
CA VAL A 68 -3.25 6.59 9.58
C VAL A 68 -4.09 5.31 9.63
N GLY A 69 -5.27 5.36 10.23
CA GLY A 69 -6.16 4.19 10.39
C GLY A 69 -5.89 3.35 11.63
N PHE A 70 -4.75 3.53 12.33
CA PHE A 70 -4.51 2.93 13.65
C PHE A 70 -5.07 3.81 14.78
N SER A 71 -5.10 5.14 14.61
CA SER A 71 -5.52 6.12 15.63
C SER A 71 -7.02 6.43 15.69
N GLY A 72 -7.88 5.69 14.96
CA GLY A 72 -9.33 5.67 15.23
C GLY A 72 -10.24 6.62 14.44
N SER A 73 -9.74 7.45 13.52
CA SER A 73 -10.61 8.25 12.63
C SER A 73 -10.08 8.33 11.20
N PHE A 74 -10.83 7.78 10.25
CA PHE A 74 -10.66 8.02 8.81
C PHE A 74 -11.28 9.39 8.46
N PRO A 75 -10.61 10.26 7.67
CA PRO A 75 -11.27 11.42 7.07
C PRO A 75 -12.39 10.93 6.16
N ARG A 76 -13.59 11.49 6.33
CA ARG A 76 -14.72 11.27 5.43
C ARG A 76 -14.53 12.00 4.11
#